data_AF-A0A952VV40-F1
#
_entry.id   AF-A0A952VV40-F1
#
_cell.length_a   1.000
_cell.length_b   1.000
_cell.length_c   1.000
_cell.angle_alpha   90.00
_cell.angle_beta   90.00
_cell.angle_gamma   90.00
#
_symmetry.space_group_name_H-M   'P 1'
#
loop_
_entity.id
_entity.type
_entity.pdbx_description
1 polymer ?
#
loop_
_entity_poly.entity_id
_entity_poly.type
_entity_poly.pdbx_seq_one_letter_code
_entity_poly.pdbx_strand_id
1 'polypeptide(L)'
;MGQNRLTRNTTEFLPRVIHSLMACAIVVVGVACENKPVDTTAAKPDSPHERPGLLHLTPGELSRMHLELVPVKQGQLLSHRQFPATVQANQNELAEVTTLIRGRVVNVHVDVGQDVKKGALLATLHSVDLGVA
;
A
#
# COMPACT_ATOMS: atom_id res chain seq x y z
N MET A 1 16.83 21.79 6.53
CA MET A 1 15.37 21.83 6.41
C MET A 1 14.78 21.31 7.71
N GLY A 2 14.21 22.20 8.51
CA GLY A 2 13.82 21.92 9.88
C GLY A 2 12.46 21.23 10.00
N GLN A 3 12.29 20.47 11.08
CA GLN A 3 10.98 20.15 11.62
C GLN A 3 10.89 20.73 13.02
N ASN A 4 10.03 21.74 13.11
CA ASN A 4 9.64 22.42 14.33
C ASN A 4 8.11 22.41 14.30
N ARG A 5 7.45 21.66 15.19
CA ARG A 5 6.04 21.92 15.56
C ARG A 5 5.71 21.33 16.92
N LEU A 6 5.82 22.23 17.89
CA LEU A 6 5.32 22.12 19.26
C LEU A 6 3.79 22.21 19.28
N THR A 7 3.20 21.49 20.24
CA THR A 7 2.01 21.83 21.06
C THR A 7 0.58 21.67 20.54
N ARG A 8 -0.24 21.28 21.54
CA ARG A 8 -1.63 21.68 21.84
C ARG A 8 -2.73 20.73 21.37
N ASN A 9 -3.34 20.01 22.33
CA ASN A 9 -4.77 20.12 22.68
C ASN A 9 -5.19 19.03 23.68
N THR A 10 -5.26 19.37 24.98
CA THR A 10 -5.70 18.47 26.07
C THR A 10 -6.69 19.15 27.03
N THR A 11 -7.50 20.09 26.55
CA THR A 11 -8.40 20.91 27.40
C THR A 11 -9.85 20.95 26.90
N GLU A 12 -10.41 19.81 26.46
CA GLU A 12 -11.85 19.72 26.09
C GLU A 12 -12.55 18.45 26.63
N PHE A 13 -11.84 17.58 27.36
CA PHE A 13 -12.41 16.29 27.79
C PHE A 13 -13.15 16.32 29.14
N LEU A 14 -12.88 17.29 30.00
CA LEU A 14 -13.38 17.30 31.38
C LEU A 14 -14.87 17.66 31.56
N PRO A 15 -15.47 18.65 30.84
CA PRO A 15 -16.86 19.05 31.12
C PRO A 15 -17.91 18.09 30.56
N ARG A 16 -17.52 17.20 29.64
CA ARG A 16 -18.42 16.27 28.92
C ARG A 16 -18.71 15.01 29.73
N VAL A 17 -17.78 14.58 30.58
CA VAL A 17 -17.93 13.41 31.46
C VAL A 17 -18.93 13.67 32.60
N ILE A 18 -18.95 14.90 33.12
CA ILE A 18 -19.82 15.27 34.25
C ILE A 18 -21.31 15.28 33.84
N HIS A 19 -21.62 15.73 32.62
CA HIS A 19 -23.00 15.73 32.10
C HIS A 19 -23.51 14.31 31.77
N SER A 20 -22.63 13.41 31.34
CA SER A 20 -22.98 12.00 31.09
C SER A 20 -23.33 11.24 32.36
N LEU A 21 -22.66 11.54 33.47
CA LEU A 21 -22.86 10.84 34.75
C LEU A 21 -24.19 11.24 35.41
N MET A 22 -24.60 12.51 35.26
CA MET A 22 -25.85 13.03 35.82
C MET A 22 -27.09 12.54 35.05
N ALA A 23 -27.00 12.38 33.72
CA ALA A 23 -28.08 11.80 32.91
C ALA A 23 -28.30 10.31 33.19
N CYS A 24 -27.26 9.56 33.54
CA CYS A 24 -27.35 8.13 33.81
C CYS A 24 -28.07 7.82 35.15
N ALA A 25 -27.98 8.73 36.12
CA ALA A 25 -28.61 8.56 37.43
C ALA A 25 -30.15 8.70 37.40
N ILE A 26 -30.70 9.44 36.43
CA ILE A 26 -32.14 9.71 36.34
C ILE A 26 -32.92 8.54 35.72
N VAL A 27 -32.26 7.66 34.96
CA VAL A 27 -32.92 6.54 34.25
C VAL A 27 -33.13 5.30 35.14
N VAL A 28 -32.42 5.17 36.26
CA VAL A 28 -32.44 3.93 37.09
C VAL A 28 -33.67 3.81 37.99
N VAL A 29 -34.46 4.87 38.20
CA VAL A 29 -35.61 4.87 39.14
C VAL A 29 -36.90 4.30 38.51
N GLY A 30 -36.93 4.00 37.20
CA GLY A 30 -38.17 3.76 36.47
C GLY A 30 -38.62 2.31 36.20
N VAL A 31 -37.89 1.26 36.60
CA VAL A 31 -38.21 -0.12 36.17
C VAL A 31 -38.33 -1.08 37.35
N ALA A 32 -39.47 -1.01 38.05
CA ALA A 32 -39.96 -2.11 38.87
C ALA A 32 -40.78 -3.06 37.96
N CYS A 33 -40.11 -4.04 37.36
CA CYS A 33 -40.78 -5.16 36.67
C CYS A 33 -40.84 -6.37 37.61
N GLU A 34 -42.05 -6.65 38.07
CA GLU A 34 -42.44 -7.86 38.80
C GLU A 34 -42.21 -9.10 37.92
N ASN A 35 -41.26 -9.96 38.27
CA ASN A 35 -41.04 -11.25 37.58
C ASN A 35 -41.64 -12.38 38.43
N LYS A 36 -42.78 -12.92 37.98
CA LYS A 36 -43.35 -14.18 38.47
C LYS A 36 -42.53 -15.35 37.88
N PRO A 37 -41.96 -16.26 38.69
CA PRO A 37 -41.22 -17.40 38.15
C PRO A 37 -42.20 -18.41 37.54
N VAL A 38 -42.05 -18.67 36.24
CA VAL A 38 -42.71 -19.76 35.54
C VAL A 38 -41.96 -21.06 35.82
N ASP A 39 -42.71 -22.04 36.31
CA ASP A 39 -42.25 -23.38 36.68
C ASP A 39 -41.49 -24.08 35.56
N THR A 40 -40.40 -24.72 35.98
CA THR A 40 -39.58 -25.62 35.18
C THR A 40 -40.37 -26.88 34.82
N THR A 41 -40.71 -27.03 33.54
CA THR A 41 -41.03 -28.33 32.94
C THR A 41 -39.84 -28.75 32.09
N ALA A 42 -39.19 -29.83 32.50
CA ALA A 42 -38.06 -30.44 31.81
C ALA A 42 -38.48 -30.87 30.38
N ALA A 43 -38.02 -30.12 29.39
CA ALA A 43 -38.06 -30.55 28.00
C ALA A 43 -37.03 -31.67 27.80
N LYS A 44 -37.52 -32.83 27.36
CA LYS A 44 -36.75 -33.96 26.85
C LYS A 44 -35.74 -33.44 25.79
N PRO A 45 -34.47 -33.90 25.78
CA PRO A 45 -33.51 -33.41 24.79
C PRO A 45 -34.00 -33.77 23.39
N ASP A 46 -34.27 -32.75 22.58
CA ASP A 46 -34.50 -32.88 21.15
C ASP A 46 -33.27 -33.55 20.52
N SER A 47 -33.49 -34.70 19.89
CA SER A 47 -32.49 -35.32 19.02
C SER A 47 -32.09 -34.31 17.94
N PRO A 48 -30.80 -34.13 17.62
CA PRO A 48 -30.39 -33.16 16.60
C PRO A 48 -31.00 -33.57 15.27
N HIS A 49 -31.98 -32.80 14.80
CA HIS A 49 -32.45 -32.90 13.44
C HIS A 49 -31.25 -32.60 12.53
N GLU A 50 -30.80 -33.60 11.76
CA GLU A 50 -29.77 -33.44 10.75
C GLU A 50 -30.24 -32.42 9.71
N ARG A 51 -29.82 -31.17 9.87
CA ARG A 51 -30.01 -30.15 8.86
C ARG A 51 -29.10 -30.51 7.67
N PRO A 52 -29.65 -30.62 6.44
CA PRO A 52 -28.83 -30.86 5.26
C PRO A 52 -27.70 -29.83 5.16
N GLY A 53 -26.45 -30.30 5.03
CA GLY A 53 -25.27 -29.45 4.90
C GLY A 53 -24.55 -29.07 6.20
N LEU A 54 -25.00 -29.54 7.38
CA LEU A 54 -24.33 -29.32 8.66
C LEU A 54 -23.75 -30.62 9.23
N LEU A 55 -22.42 -30.72 9.20
CA LEU A 55 -21.69 -31.81 9.83
C LEU A 55 -21.46 -31.48 11.32
N HIS A 56 -21.95 -32.35 12.20
CA HIS A 56 -21.68 -32.27 13.63
C HIS A 56 -20.55 -33.24 13.95
N LEU A 57 -19.51 -32.75 14.62
CA LEU A 57 -18.39 -33.58 15.07
C LEU A 57 -18.50 -33.77 16.57
N THR A 58 -18.30 -35.02 17.02
CA THR A 58 -18.20 -35.29 18.45
C THR A 58 -16.88 -34.69 18.99
N PRO A 59 -16.82 -34.36 20.29
CA PRO A 59 -15.59 -33.83 20.89
C PRO A 59 -14.40 -34.78 20.70
N GLY A 60 -14.63 -36.10 20.74
CA GLY A 60 -13.59 -37.11 20.52
C GLY A 60 -13.07 -37.16 19.08
N GLU A 61 -13.90 -36.83 18.09
CA GLU A 61 -13.49 -36.71 16.68
C GLU A 61 -12.73 -35.41 16.46
N LEU A 62 -13.22 -34.29 17.01
CA LEU A 62 -12.53 -33.00 16.99
C LEU A 62 -11.12 -33.09 17.59
N SER A 63 -10.96 -33.77 18.73
CA SER A 63 -9.64 -33.92 19.37
C SER A 63 -8.65 -34.80 18.60
N ARG A 64 -9.12 -35.67 17.70
CA ARG A 64 -8.24 -36.48 16.82
C ARG A 64 -7.83 -35.73 15.55
N MET A 65 -8.54 -34.64 15.23
CA MET A 65 -8.33 -33.84 14.03
C MET A 65 -7.54 -32.58 14.37
N HIS A 66 -6.45 -32.32 13.64
CA HIS A 66 -5.68 -31.09 13.79
C HIS A 66 -6.26 -30.00 12.89
N LEU A 67 -7.39 -29.40 13.32
CA LEU A 67 -8.04 -28.32 12.59
C LEU A 67 -7.44 -26.97 12.97
N GLU A 68 -6.99 -26.21 11.97
CA GLU A 68 -6.62 -24.80 12.11
C GLU A 68 -7.74 -23.93 11.54
N LEU A 69 -8.27 -23.02 12.36
CA LEU A 69 -9.28 -22.05 11.94
C LEU A 69 -8.63 -20.69 11.73
N VAL A 70 -8.79 -20.14 10.52
CA VAL A 70 -8.35 -18.77 10.19
C VAL A 70 -9.58 -17.93 9.84
N PRO A 71 -9.83 -16.79 10.52
CA PRO A 71 -10.98 -15.95 10.21
C PRO A 71 -10.84 -15.31 8.84
N VAL A 72 -11.94 -15.31 8.07
CA VAL A 72 -11.99 -14.63 6.78
C VAL A 72 -11.81 -13.13 6.99
N LYS A 73 -10.90 -12.53 6.23
CA LYS A 73 -10.66 -11.08 6.22
C LYS A 73 -10.79 -10.56 4.80
N GLN A 74 -11.47 -9.43 4.67
CA GLN A 74 -11.46 -8.67 3.43
C GLN A 74 -10.16 -7.87 3.35
N GLY A 75 -9.52 -7.87 2.18
CA GLY A 75 -8.27 -7.15 1.95
C GLY A 75 -7.94 -7.07 0.46
N GLN A 76 -6.93 -6.26 0.13
CA GLN A 76 -6.41 -6.19 -1.23
C GLN A 76 -5.41 -7.32 -1.44
N LEU A 77 -5.55 -8.07 -2.53
CA LEU A 77 -4.59 -9.09 -2.93
C LEU A 77 -3.61 -8.49 -3.94
N LEU A 78 -2.39 -8.18 -3.48
CA LEU A 78 -1.32 -7.74 -4.36
C LEU A 78 -0.62 -8.95 -4.95
N SER A 79 -0.70 -9.10 -6.27
CA SER A 79 0.01 -10.13 -7.01
C SER A 79 1.41 -9.63 -7.35
N HIS A 80 2.43 -10.33 -6.87
CA HIS A 80 3.82 -10.02 -7.20
C HIS A 80 4.18 -10.67 -8.53
N ARG A 81 4.75 -9.89 -9.44
CA ARG A 81 5.30 -10.39 -10.70
C ARG A 81 6.63 -9.71 -10.99
N GLN A 82 7.57 -10.49 -11.50
CA GLN A 82 8.87 -10.01 -11.96
C GLN A 82 8.87 -9.90 -13.48
N PHE A 83 9.44 -8.83 -13.98
CA PHE A 83 9.59 -8.58 -15.42
C PHE A 83 11.04 -8.20 -15.72
N PRO A 84 11.64 -8.76 -16.78
CA PRO A 84 12.94 -8.30 -17.24
C PRO A 84 12.81 -6.89 -17.87
N ALA A 85 13.90 -6.13 -17.83
CA ALA A 85 14.02 -4.83 -18.46
C ALA A 85 15.41 -4.65 -19.08
N THR A 86 15.53 -3.72 -20.03
CA THR A 86 16.81 -3.39 -20.67
C THR A 86 17.23 -1.97 -20.30
N VAL A 87 18.51 -1.78 -19.99
CA VAL A 87 19.10 -0.45 -19.77
C VAL A 87 19.20 0.24 -21.12
N GLN A 88 18.64 1.44 -21.21
CA GLN A 88 18.67 2.28 -22.41
C GLN A 88 19.40 3.58 -22.10
N ALA A 89 19.98 4.20 -23.12
CA ALA A 89 20.57 5.52 -22.99
C ALA A 89 19.51 6.55 -22.56
N ASN A 90 19.91 7.51 -21.73
CA ASN A 90 19.04 8.61 -21.36
C ASN A 90 18.78 9.49 -22.60
N GLN A 91 17.57 9.42 -23.15
CA GLN A 91 17.20 10.16 -24.37
C GLN A 91 17.31 11.69 -24.19
N ASN A 92 17.23 12.19 -22.95
CA ASN A 92 17.41 13.62 -22.67
C ASN A 92 18.88 14.06 -22.65
N GLU A 93 19.81 13.11 -22.59
CA GLU A 93 21.25 13.34 -22.56
C GLU A 93 21.96 12.77 -23.81
N LEU A 94 21.19 12.26 -24.77
CA LEU A 94 21.69 11.80 -26.05
C LEU A 94 21.84 12.98 -27.01
N ALA A 95 23.03 13.15 -27.57
CA ALA A 95 23.31 14.20 -28.56
C ALA A 95 23.83 13.57 -29.86
N GLU A 96 23.10 13.76 -30.95
CA GLU A 96 23.57 13.45 -32.30
C GLU A 96 24.23 14.70 -32.90
N VAL A 97 25.55 14.66 -33.08
CA VAL A 97 26.32 15.82 -33.54
C VAL A 97 26.49 15.75 -35.05
N THR A 98 25.88 16.71 -35.75
CA THR A 98 26.01 16.89 -37.20
C THR A 98 26.64 18.22 -37.56
N THR A 99 27.35 18.28 -38.68
CA THR A 99 27.97 19.51 -39.16
C THR A 99 26.92 20.44 -39.80
N LEU A 100 26.94 21.72 -39.45
CA LEU A 100 26.01 22.72 -40.02
C LEU A 100 26.34 23.11 -41.46
N ILE A 101 27.60 22.96 -41.84
CA ILE A 101 28.13 23.31 -43.16
C ILE A 101 28.80 22.11 -43.80
N ARG A 102 28.92 22.13 -45.12
CA ARG A 102 29.64 21.10 -45.86
C ARG A 102 31.15 21.30 -45.69
N GLY A 103 31.87 20.20 -45.59
CA GLY A 103 33.33 20.20 -45.50
C GLY A 103 33.90 18.80 -45.63
N ARG A 104 35.20 18.70 -45.93
CA ARG A 104 35.94 17.44 -45.93
C ARG A 104 36.51 17.19 -44.54
N VAL A 105 36.36 15.97 -44.01
CA VAL A 105 36.99 15.57 -42.74
C VAL A 105 38.51 15.53 -42.93
N VAL A 106 39.23 16.26 -42.09
CA VAL A 106 40.71 16.31 -42.07
C VAL A 106 41.24 15.34 -41.01
N ASN A 107 40.60 15.32 -39.84
CA ASN A 107 41.00 14.44 -38.74
C ASN A 107 39.80 14.07 -37.84
N VAL A 108 39.83 12.87 -37.27
CA VAL A 108 38.88 12.35 -36.28
C VAL A 108 39.66 12.06 -35.00
N HIS A 109 39.24 12.64 -33.88
CA HIS A 109 40.00 12.63 -32.62
C HIS A 109 39.49 11.61 -31.60
N VAL A 110 38.31 11.02 -31.84
CA VAL A 110 37.62 10.13 -30.89
C VAL A 110 37.04 8.94 -31.64
N ASP A 111 37.23 7.75 -31.08
CA ASP A 111 36.66 6.50 -31.62
C ASP A 111 35.34 6.12 -30.92
N VAL A 112 34.57 5.26 -31.58
CA VAL A 112 33.31 4.71 -31.02
C VAL A 112 33.57 3.94 -29.72
N GLY A 113 32.75 4.21 -28.71
CA GLY A 113 32.84 3.60 -27.39
C GLY A 113 33.79 4.31 -26.42
N GLN A 114 34.49 5.36 -26.85
CA GLN A 114 35.27 6.21 -25.94
C GLN A 114 34.38 7.20 -25.19
N ASP A 115 34.66 7.38 -23.90
CA ASP A 115 33.98 8.37 -23.08
C ASP A 115 34.46 9.80 -23.41
N VAL A 116 33.51 10.71 -23.59
CA VAL A 116 33.79 12.12 -23.89
C VAL A 116 33.02 13.05 -22.96
N LYS A 117 33.59 14.23 -22.70
CA LYS A 117 32.95 15.30 -21.92
C LYS A 117 32.37 16.35 -22.86
N LYS A 118 31.43 17.14 -22.34
CA LYS A 118 30.87 18.29 -23.07
C LYS A 118 31.98 19.22 -23.56
N GLY A 119 31.95 19.56 -24.85
CA GLY A 119 32.93 20.44 -25.49
C GLY A 119 34.23 19.76 -25.94
N ALA A 120 34.33 18.43 -25.85
CA ALA A 120 35.46 17.71 -26.41
C ALA A 120 35.53 17.86 -27.95
N LEU A 121 36.75 17.93 -28.49
CA LEU A 121 36.99 17.96 -29.93
C LEU A 121 36.76 16.57 -30.52
N LEU A 122 35.73 16.41 -31.34
CA LEU A 122 35.39 15.13 -31.97
C LEU A 122 36.08 14.96 -33.34
N ALA A 123 36.00 15.98 -34.19
CA ALA A 123 36.57 15.95 -35.54
C ALA A 123 36.90 17.37 -36.03
N THR A 124 37.85 17.46 -36.96
CA THR A 124 38.19 18.70 -37.66
C THR A 124 37.84 18.57 -39.13
N LEU A 125 37.13 19.58 -39.65
CA LEU A 125 36.69 19.63 -41.03
C LEU A 125 37.22 20.87 -41.72
N HIS A 126 37.56 20.73 -43.00
CA HIS A 126 37.90 21.84 -43.87
C HIS A 126 36.72 22.14 -44.80
N SER A 127 36.19 23.36 -44.73
CA SER A 127 35.11 23.84 -45.60
C SER A 127 35.63 24.90 -46.55
N VAL A 128 35.30 24.77 -47.84
CA VAL A 128 35.62 25.81 -48.85
C VAL A 128 34.64 26.98 -48.77
N ASP A 129 33.42 26.75 -48.26
CA ASP A 129 32.36 27.76 -48.19
C ASP A 129 32.68 28.89 -47.18
N LEU A 130 33.55 28.61 -46.19
CA LEU A 130 34.02 29.59 -45.20
C LEU A 130 35.37 30.24 -45.56
N GLY A 131 36.00 29.84 -46.67
CA GLY A 131 37.37 30.23 -47.06
C GLY A 131 37.47 31.43 -48.01
N VAL A 132 36.36 32.12 -48.28
CA VAL A 132 36.34 33.36 -49.08
C VAL A 132 36.33 34.56 -48.12
N ALA A 133 37.50 35.11 -47.84
CA ALA A 133 37.70 36.42 -47.22
C ALA A 133 38.78 37.16 -47.99
#